data_AF-A0A9J6FIK6-F1
#
_entry.id   AF-A0A9J6FIK6-F1
#
_cell.length_a   1.000
_cell.length_b   1.000
_cell.length_c   1.000
_cell.angle_alpha   90.00
_cell.angle_beta   90.00
_cell.angle_gamma   90.00
#
_symmetry.space_group_name_H-M   'P 1'
#
loop_
_entity.id
_entity.type
_entity.pdbx_description
1 polymer ?
#
loop_
_entity_poly.entity_id
_entity_poly.type
_entity_poly.pdbx_seq_one_letter_code
_entity_poly.pdbx_strand_id
1 'polypeptide(L)'
;MQSINADSQQLSLKIQALEKQKQQLEVMEDSLRNNDAKVLFYTGIANFGLLMAIFQLIEVVVKHTWQNGLAKFQEFLVVFFLLKLKRNFPLQDLAFKFGISVSTVSRILEKW
;
A
#
# COMPACT_ATOMS: atom_id res chain seq x y z
N MET A 1 3.36 42.94 9.13
CA MET A 1 2.26 42.03 9.55
C MET A 1 1.52 41.40 8.36
N GLN A 2 1.34 42.08 7.23
CA GLN A 2 0.71 41.49 6.03
C GLN A 2 1.56 40.40 5.34
N SER A 3 2.89 40.49 5.35
CA SER A 3 3.76 39.46 4.74
C SER A 3 3.69 38.12 5.48
N ILE A 4 3.71 38.14 6.82
CA ILE A 4 3.63 36.94 7.67
C ILE A 4 2.30 36.19 7.44
N ASN A 5 1.20 36.92 7.20
CA ASN A 5 -0.10 36.32 6.94
C ASN A 5 -0.17 35.70 5.53
N ALA A 6 0.45 36.34 4.54
CA ALA A 6 0.57 35.78 3.18
C ALA A 6 1.43 34.50 3.18
N ASP A 7 2.55 34.50 3.91
CA ASP A 7 3.41 33.32 4.05
C ASP A 7 2.68 32.17 4.76
N SER A 8 1.89 32.47 5.80
CA SER A 8 1.10 31.47 6.53
C SER A 8 0.00 30.85 5.65
N GLN A 9 -0.69 31.66 4.85
CA GLN A 9 -1.69 31.17 3.87
C GLN A 9 -1.05 30.32 2.77
N GLN A 10 0.11 30.73 2.28
CA GLN A 10 0.84 30.00 1.24
C GLN A 10 1.37 28.66 1.75
N LEU A 11 1.78 28.59 3.02
CA LEU A 11 2.17 27.35 3.70
C LEU A 11 0.99 26.39 3.83
N SER A 12 -0.19 26.86 4.24
CA SER A 12 -1.39 26.01 4.36
C SER A 12 -1.79 25.38 3.02
N LEU A 13 -1.75 26.16 1.93
CA LEU A 13 -2.02 25.65 0.59
C LEU A 13 -1.02 24.57 0.17
N LYS A 14 0.26 24.75 0.53
CA LYS A 14 1.32 23.80 0.21
C LYS A 14 1.18 22.49 1.00
N ILE A 15 0.80 22.57 2.28
CA ILE A 15 0.48 21.39 3.10
C ILE A 15 -0.69 20.62 2.48
N GLN A 16 -1.78 21.29 2.10
CA GLN A 16 -2.92 20.64 1.46
C GLN A 16 -2.55 19.96 0.12
N ALA A 17 -1.73 20.61 -0.69
CA ALA A 17 -1.26 20.04 -1.96
C ALA A 17 -0.36 18.81 -1.74
N LEU A 18 0.54 18.87 -0.76
CA LEU A 18 1.44 17.77 -0.37
C LEU A 18 0.66 16.59 0.21
N GLU A 19 -0.35 16.83 1.06
CA GLU A 19 -1.24 15.79 1.58
C GLU A 19 -1.99 15.09 0.45
N LYS A 20 -2.48 15.84 -0.53
CA LYS A 20 -3.16 15.29 -1.70
C LYS A 20 -2.22 14.45 -2.58
N GLN A 21 -0.98 14.90 -2.78
CA GLN A 21 0.04 14.11 -3.49
C GLN A 21 0.40 12.84 -2.72
N LYS A 22 0.51 12.92 -1.39
CA LYS A 22 0.76 11.77 -0.53
C LYS A 22 -0.37 10.73 -0.64
N GLN A 23 -1.63 11.16 -0.60
CA GLN A 23 -2.79 10.28 -0.82
C GLN A 23 -2.80 9.60 -2.19
N GLN A 24 -2.30 10.26 -3.24
CA GLN A 24 -2.19 9.67 -4.57
C GLN A 24 -1.08 8.60 -4.67
N LEU A 25 -0.06 8.72 -3.81
CA LEU A 25 1.09 7.82 -3.72
C LEU A 25 0.86 6.65 -2.75
N GLU A 26 -0.01 6.80 -1.75
CA GLU A 26 -0.41 5.72 -0.86
C GLU A 26 -1.13 4.63 -1.65
N VAL A 27 -0.52 3.44 -1.70
CA VAL A 27 -1.07 2.25 -2.35
C VAL A 27 -2.08 1.63 -1.38
N MET A 28 -3.25 2.25 -1.25
CA MET A 28 -4.39 1.67 -0.54
C MET A 28 -5.24 0.80 -1.48
N GLU A 29 -5.99 -0.13 -0.89
CA GLU A 29 -6.93 -1.02 -1.58
C GLU A 29 -7.86 -0.25 -2.54
N ASP A 30 -8.41 0.88 -2.08
CA ASP A 30 -9.29 1.74 -2.88
C ASP A 30 -8.59 2.39 -4.08
N SER A 31 -7.28 2.66 -3.97
CA SER A 31 -6.48 3.23 -5.06
C SER A 31 -6.20 2.21 -6.17
N LEU A 32 -6.23 0.92 -5.84
CA LEU A 32 -6.04 -0.20 -6.76
C LEU A 32 -7.36 -0.62 -7.41
N ARG A 33 -8.46 -0.61 -6.65
CA ARG A 33 -9.79 -0.99 -7.14
C ARG A 33 -10.25 -0.17 -8.35
N ASN A 34 -9.89 1.11 -8.41
CA ASN A 34 -10.35 2.03 -9.46
C ASN A 34 -9.33 2.24 -10.60
N ASN A 35 -8.21 1.51 -10.62
CA ASN A 35 -7.17 1.74 -11.62
C ASN A 35 -6.44 0.44 -12.00
N ASP A 36 -6.93 -0.24 -13.03
CA ASP A 36 -6.31 -1.48 -13.54
C ASP A 36 -4.88 -1.28 -14.04
N ALA A 37 -4.51 -0.08 -14.52
CA ALA A 37 -3.13 0.21 -14.89
C ALA A 37 -2.20 0.24 -13.66
N LYS A 38 -2.69 0.75 -12.52
CA LYS A 38 -1.98 0.62 -11.24
C LYS A 38 -1.93 -0.85 -10.84
N VAL A 39 -3.03 -1.60 -10.92
CA VAL A 39 -3.02 -3.04 -10.57
C VAL A 39 -1.97 -3.77 -11.40
N LEU A 40 -1.91 -3.54 -12.72
CA LEU A 40 -0.90 -4.13 -13.59
C LEU A 40 0.52 -3.69 -13.24
N PHE A 41 0.73 -2.42 -12.92
CA PHE A 41 2.06 -1.91 -12.54
C PHE A 41 2.55 -2.48 -11.19
N TYR A 42 1.65 -2.60 -10.22
CA TYR A 42 1.94 -2.99 -8.84
C TYR A 42 1.91 -4.52 -8.65
N THR A 43 1.12 -5.26 -9.41
CA THR A 43 0.92 -6.71 -9.23
C THR A 43 1.26 -7.51 -10.49
N GLY A 44 1.40 -6.88 -11.66
CA GLY A 44 1.53 -7.62 -12.92
C GLY A 44 0.25 -8.39 -13.31
N ILE A 45 -0.85 -8.21 -12.57
CA ILE A 45 -2.16 -8.77 -12.88
C ILE A 45 -2.96 -7.75 -13.68
N ALA A 46 -3.64 -8.21 -14.73
CA ALA A 46 -4.32 -7.35 -15.69
C ALA A 46 -5.50 -6.54 -15.14
N ASN A 47 -6.17 -7.03 -14.10
CA ASN A 47 -7.34 -6.36 -13.53
C ASN A 47 -7.53 -6.67 -12.04
N PHE A 48 -8.20 -5.75 -11.33
CA PHE A 48 -8.50 -5.93 -9.91
C PHE A 48 -9.35 -7.17 -9.62
N GLY A 49 -10.27 -7.54 -10.52
CA GLY A 49 -11.14 -8.71 -10.33
C GLY A 49 -10.38 -10.03 -10.24
N LEU A 50 -9.34 -10.21 -11.06
CA LEU A 50 -8.49 -11.40 -11.07
C LEU A 50 -7.58 -11.43 -9.84
N LEU A 51 -7.07 -10.27 -9.43
CA LEU A 51 -6.35 -10.12 -8.17
C LEU A 51 -7.24 -10.54 -6.99
N MET A 52 -8.50 -10.10 -6.97
CA MET A 52 -9.46 -10.45 -5.93
C MET A 52 -9.86 -11.93 -5.97
N ALA A 53 -10.02 -12.52 -7.15
CA ALA A 53 -10.30 -13.95 -7.29
C ALA A 53 -9.14 -14.81 -6.75
N ILE A 54 -7.89 -14.42 -7.01
CA ILE A 54 -6.70 -15.05 -6.44
C ILE A 54 -6.68 -14.89 -4.92
N PHE A 55 -6.97 -13.68 -4.43
CA PHE A 55 -7.08 -13.42 -3.00
C PHE A 55 -8.11 -14.34 -2.33
N GLN A 56 -9.31 -14.48 -2.90
CA GLN A 56 -10.37 -15.36 -2.38
C GLN A 56 -9.94 -16.83 -2.33
N LEU A 57 -9.14 -17.30 -3.30
CA LEU A 57 -8.63 -18.66 -3.32
C LEU A 57 -7.60 -18.90 -2.20
N ILE A 58 -6.72 -17.92 -1.96
CA ILE A 58 -5.62 -18.05 -0.99
C ILE A 58 -6.08 -17.73 0.43
N GLU A 59 -7.07 -16.84 0.60
CA GLU A 59 -7.61 -16.45 1.91
C GLU A 59 -8.07 -17.65 2.74
N VAL A 60 -8.57 -18.70 2.10
CA VAL A 60 -9.04 -19.93 2.76
C VAL A 60 -7.91 -20.69 3.44
N VAL A 61 -6.68 -20.57 2.94
CA VAL A 61 -5.49 -21.26 3.47
C VAL A 61 -4.81 -20.46 4.58
N VAL A 62 -4.99 -19.14 4.57
CA VAL A 62 -4.29 -18.23 5.49
C VAL A 62 -5.05 -18.03 6.79
N LYS A 63 -4.44 -18.47 7.89
CA LYS A 63 -4.97 -18.28 9.25
C LYS A 63 -4.80 -16.82 9.68
N HIS A 64 -5.88 -16.05 9.66
CA HIS A 64 -5.87 -14.70 10.22
C HIS A 64 -6.23 -14.75 11.71
N THR A 65 -5.33 -14.22 12.54
CA THR A 65 -5.46 -14.21 13.99
C THR A 65 -5.65 -12.76 14.43
N TRP A 66 -6.35 -12.54 15.54
CA TRP A 66 -6.62 -11.22 16.14
C TRP A 66 -5.38 -10.37 16.48
N GLN A 67 -4.18 -10.93 16.40
CA GLN A 67 -2.91 -10.22 16.59
C GLN A 67 -2.43 -9.50 15.32
N ASN A 68 -3.12 -9.68 14.19
CA ASN A 68 -2.77 -9.06 12.93
C ASN A 68 -3.37 -7.64 12.88
N GLY A 69 -2.51 -6.63 12.96
CA GLY A 69 -2.92 -5.22 12.88
C GLY A 69 -3.25 -4.72 11.48
N LEU A 70 -3.26 -5.60 10.46
CA LEU A 70 -3.41 -5.25 9.05
C LEU A 70 -4.49 -6.12 8.40
N ALA A 71 -5.23 -5.57 7.44
CA ALA A 71 -6.26 -6.32 6.73
C ALA A 71 -5.63 -7.46 5.92
N LYS A 72 -6.31 -8.62 5.85
CA LYS A 72 -5.83 -9.79 5.07
C LYS A 72 -5.46 -9.42 3.63
N PHE A 73 -6.22 -8.54 3.00
CA PHE A 73 -5.95 -8.06 1.65
C PHE A 73 -4.65 -7.26 1.55
N GLN A 74 -4.34 -6.43 2.56
CA GLN A 74 -3.07 -5.69 2.61
C GLN A 74 -1.88 -6.62 2.84
N GLU A 75 -2.02 -7.64 3.70
CA GLU A 75 -0.99 -8.68 3.86
C GLU A 75 -0.74 -9.43 2.56
N PHE A 76 -1.82 -9.83 1.87
CA PHE A 76 -1.76 -10.44 0.56
C PHE A 76 -1.03 -9.54 -0.44
N LEU A 77 -1.36 -8.24 -0.50
CA LEU A 77 -0.67 -7.31 -1.39
C LEU A 77 0.82 -7.22 -1.08
N VAL A 78 1.21 -7.14 0.19
CA VAL A 78 2.62 -7.10 0.63
C VAL A 78 3.37 -8.35 0.20
N VAL A 79 2.79 -9.53 0.45
CA VAL A 79 3.39 -10.83 0.08
C VAL A 79 3.45 -10.96 -1.43
N PHE A 80 2.36 -10.65 -2.11
CA PHE A 80 2.28 -10.68 -3.56
C PHE A 80 3.29 -9.72 -4.20
N PHE A 81 3.48 -8.53 -3.59
CA PHE A 81 4.53 -7.57 -3.98
C PHE A 81 5.92 -8.20 -3.89
N LEU A 82 6.24 -8.83 -2.75
CA LEU A 82 7.56 -9.41 -2.50
C LEU A 82 7.83 -10.67 -3.32
N LEU A 83 6.80 -11.49 -3.57
CA LEU A 83 6.93 -12.75 -4.29
C LEU A 83 7.03 -12.57 -5.81
N LYS A 84 6.40 -11.53 -6.38
CA LYS A 84 6.33 -11.33 -7.84
C LYS A 84 7.17 -10.17 -8.36
N LEU A 85 7.31 -9.06 -7.63
CA LEU A 85 8.14 -7.96 -8.10
C LEU A 85 9.59 -8.20 -7.72
N LYS A 86 10.36 -8.66 -8.71
CA LYS A 86 11.84 -8.57 -8.77
C LYS A 86 12.51 -8.89 -7.42
N ARG A 87 12.92 -10.16 -7.29
CA ARG A 87 14.11 -10.59 -6.54
C ARG A 87 15.03 -9.38 -6.25
N ASN A 88 14.96 -8.82 -5.03
CA ASN A 88 15.63 -7.61 -4.52
C ASN A 88 14.81 -6.30 -4.30
N PHE A 89 13.51 -6.34 -4.00
CA PHE A 89 12.83 -5.17 -3.41
C PHE A 89 13.13 -5.09 -1.90
N PRO A 90 13.69 -3.98 -1.37
CA PRO A 90 14.04 -3.89 0.04
C PRO A 90 12.77 -3.80 0.90
N LEU A 91 12.72 -4.58 2.00
CA LEU A 91 11.60 -4.57 2.96
C LEU A 91 11.29 -3.16 3.49
N GLN A 92 12.28 -2.27 3.49
CA GLN A 92 12.19 -0.86 3.89
C GLN A 92 11.31 -0.03 2.94
N ASP A 93 11.41 -0.23 1.63
CA ASP A 93 10.57 0.52 0.68
C ASP A 93 9.10 0.09 0.79
N LEU A 94 8.87 -1.18 1.14
CA LEU A 94 7.52 -1.69 1.34
C LEU A 94 6.93 -1.20 2.66
N ALA A 95 7.72 -1.22 3.73
CA ALA A 95 7.39 -0.62 5.02
C ALA A 95 7.01 0.87 4.85
N PHE A 96 7.77 1.61 4.03
CA PHE A 96 7.49 3.01 3.73
C PHE A 96 6.18 3.19 2.94
N LYS A 97 5.94 2.38 1.91
CA LYS A 97 4.72 2.46 1.08
C LYS A 97 3.44 2.10 1.84
N PHE A 98 3.52 1.13 2.74
CA PHE A 98 2.37 0.65 3.52
C PHE A 98 2.27 1.32 4.91
N GLY A 99 3.23 2.17 5.29
CA GLY A 99 3.25 2.83 6.59
C GLY A 99 3.39 1.87 7.78
N ILE A 100 3.96 0.68 7.56
CA ILE A 100 4.10 -0.38 8.56
C ILE A 100 5.57 -0.61 8.91
N SER A 101 5.85 -1.17 10.09
CA SER A 101 7.23 -1.47 10.47
C SER A 101 7.83 -2.57 9.57
N VAL A 102 9.13 -2.48 9.31
CA VAL A 102 9.88 -3.52 8.55
C VAL A 102 9.71 -4.90 9.21
N SER A 103 9.68 -4.93 10.55
CA SER A 103 9.44 -6.13 11.35
C SER A 103 8.08 -6.77 11.05
N THR A 104 7.05 -5.94 10.86
CA THR A 104 5.70 -6.39 10.49
C THR A 104 5.70 -7.00 9.10
N VAL A 105 6.39 -6.37 8.13
CA VAL A 105 6.54 -6.91 6.77
C VAL A 105 7.21 -8.28 6.79
N SER A 106 8.29 -8.43 7.55
CA SER A 106 9.02 -9.71 7.68
C SER A 106 8.16 -10.81 8.26
N ARG A 107 7.39 -10.51 9.33
CA ARG A 107 6.49 -11.49 9.96
C ARG A 107 5.34 -11.91 9.06
N ILE A 108 4.82 -10.98 8.25
CA ILE A 108 3.79 -11.29 7.24
C ILE A 108 4.38 -12.26 6.20
N LEU A 109 5.61 -12.02 5.74
CA LEU A 109 6.28 -12.90 4.78
C LEU A 109 6.53 -14.31 5.34
N GLU A 110 6.91 -14.45 6.61
CA GLU A 110 7.09 -15.77 7.24
C GLU A 110 5.76 -16.52 7.45
N LYS A 111 4.65 -15.79 7.52
CA LYS A 111 3.33 -16.33 7.84
C LYS A 111 2.59 -16.88 6.61
N TRP A 112 2.81 -16.28 5.44
CA TRP A 112 2.12 -16.57 4.18
C TRP A 112 2.94 -17.54 3.31
#